data_AF-A0A920AGF2-F1
#
_entry.id   AF-A0A920AGF2-F1
#
_cell.length_a   1.000
_cell.length_b   1.000
_cell.length_c   1.000
_cell.angle_alpha   90.00
_cell.angle_beta   90.00
_cell.angle_gamma   90.00
#
_symmetry.space_group_name_H-M   'P 1'
#
loop_
_entity.id
_entity.type
_entity.pdbx_description
1 polymer ?
#
loop_
_entity_poly.entity_id
_entity_poly.type
_entity_poly.pdbx_seq_one_letter_code
_entity_poly.pdbx_strand_id
1 'polypeptide(L)'
;MTEDACCEPGDCKTGRLRIGAVLLAAGEGARLGGRAKGAIEIEGEPLLLRGLRILSEVGVDEVVVVTGHYQSDVAPLVTQAHSLFDDDCLVR
;
A
#
# COMPACT_ATOMS: atom_id res chain seq x y z
N MET A 1 -15.38 15.55 30.06
CA MET A 1 -14.50 14.68 30.84
C MET A 1 -14.21 13.51 29.93
N THR A 2 -13.12 13.59 29.19
CA THR A 2 -12.67 12.51 28.30
C THR A 2 -12.00 11.48 29.19
N GLU A 3 -12.70 10.39 29.45
CA GLU A 3 -12.12 9.20 30.06
C GLU A 3 -11.05 8.67 29.10
N ASP A 4 -9.80 9.00 29.41
CA ASP A 4 -8.62 8.23 29.02
C ASP A 4 -8.78 6.83 29.61
N ALA A 5 -9.60 6.01 28.96
CA ALA A 5 -9.71 4.61 29.25
C ALA A 5 -8.41 3.97 28.74
N CYS A 6 -7.49 3.74 29.67
CA CYS A 6 -6.37 2.82 29.50
C CYS A 6 -6.93 1.52 28.89
N CYS A 7 -6.75 1.34 27.58
CA CYS A 7 -7.26 0.20 26.86
C CYS A 7 -6.44 -1.03 27.27
N GLU A 8 -7.10 -2.08 27.76
CA GLU A 8 -6.48 -3.41 27.77
C GLU A 8 -6.31 -3.88 26.30
N PRO A 9 -5.23 -4.58 25.96
CA PRO A 9 -5.04 -5.09 24.60
C PRO A 9 -6.21 -5.99 24.18
N GLY A 10 -7.11 -5.47 23.33
CA GLY A 10 -8.26 -6.21 22.79
C GLY A 10 -9.65 -5.67 23.14
N ASP A 11 -9.80 -4.65 24.00
CA ASP A 11 -11.13 -4.12 24.43
C ASP A 11 -11.39 -2.65 24.03
N CYS A 12 -10.70 -2.14 23.00
CA CYS A 12 -10.97 -0.80 22.48
C CYS A 12 -12.31 -0.78 21.69
N LYS A 13 -13.37 -0.22 22.29
CA LYS A 13 -14.72 -0.14 21.70
C LYS A 13 -15.02 1.13 20.87
N THR A 14 -14.04 1.98 20.57
CA THR A 14 -14.35 3.38 20.18
C THR A 14 -13.61 3.97 18.98
N GLY A 15 -12.96 3.17 18.13
CA GLY A 15 -12.47 3.69 16.84
C GLY A 15 -11.97 2.60 15.90
N ARG A 16 -12.20 2.78 14.59
CA ARG A 16 -11.58 1.94 13.56
C ARG A 16 -10.06 2.13 13.65
N LEU A 17 -9.31 1.05 13.84
CA LEU A 17 -7.84 1.08 13.81
C LEU A 17 -7.39 1.53 12.41
N ARG A 18 -6.53 2.54 12.35
CA ARG A 18 -5.89 2.95 11.11
C ARG A 18 -4.68 2.08 10.83
N ILE A 19 -4.65 1.46 9.66
CA ILE A 19 -3.59 0.54 9.27
C ILE A 19 -2.82 1.15 8.10
N GLY A 20 -1.52 1.37 8.30
CA GLY A 20 -0.61 1.80 7.24
C GLY A 20 0.24 0.64 6.72
N ALA A 21 0.61 0.70 5.43
CA ALA A 21 1.55 -0.24 4.84
C ALA A 21 2.67 0.48 4.07
N VAL A 22 3.84 -0.18 4.02
CA VAL A 22 4.99 0.27 3.24
C VAL A 22 5.32 -0.78 2.19
N LEU A 23 5.23 -0.41 0.92
CA LEU A 23 5.55 -1.27 -0.22
C LEU A 23 6.92 -0.90 -0.79
N LEU A 24 7.89 -1.81 -0.67
CA LEU A 24 9.26 -1.58 -1.12
C LEU A 24 9.44 -1.99 -2.59
N ALA A 25 9.60 -1.00 -3.47
CA ALA A 25 9.74 -1.17 -4.93
C ALA A 25 11.04 -0.57 -5.51
N ALA A 26 12.03 -0.30 -4.66
CA ALA A 26 13.27 0.41 -5.01
C ALA A 26 14.42 -0.48 -5.53
N GLY A 27 14.20 -1.78 -5.71
CA GLY A 27 15.26 -2.75 -6.03
C GLY A 27 15.71 -2.72 -7.50
N GLU A 28 16.99 -3.03 -7.73
CA GLU A 28 17.65 -3.07 -9.06
C GLU A 28 17.25 -4.27 -9.93
N GLY A 29 16.50 -5.25 -9.38
CA GLY A 29 16.03 -6.39 -10.17
C GLY A 29 17.17 -7.21 -10.80
N ALA A 30 18.38 -7.22 -10.23
CA ALA A 30 19.57 -7.86 -10.81
C ALA A 30 19.35 -9.34 -11.16
N ARG A 31 18.60 -10.08 -10.32
CA ARG A 31 18.25 -11.49 -10.56
C ARG A 31 17.24 -11.70 -11.70
N LEU A 32 16.56 -10.63 -12.14
CA LEU A 32 15.59 -10.61 -13.22
C LEU A 32 16.15 -9.90 -14.46
N GLY A 33 17.47 -9.85 -14.60
CA GLY A 33 18.16 -9.26 -15.74
C GLY A 33 18.18 -7.73 -15.73
N GLY A 34 18.14 -7.09 -14.56
CA GLY A 34 18.21 -5.64 -14.44
C GLY A 34 16.95 -4.96 -14.99
N ARG A 35 15.79 -5.40 -14.48
CA ARG A 35 14.47 -4.88 -14.88
C ARG A 35 13.70 -4.40 -13.66
N ALA A 36 12.84 -3.41 -13.87
CA ALA A 36 11.90 -2.91 -12.87
C ALA A 36 10.91 -4.02 -12.45
N LYS A 37 11.19 -4.74 -11.34
CA LYS A 37 10.35 -5.87 -10.91
C LYS A 37 8.89 -5.47 -10.73
N GLY A 38 8.63 -4.27 -10.19
CA GLY A 38 7.26 -3.78 -10.00
C GLY A 38 6.45 -3.65 -11.29
N ALA A 39 7.10 -3.44 -12.43
CA ALA A 39 6.47 -3.30 -13.74
C ALA A 39 6.36 -4.62 -14.52
N ILE A 40 6.89 -5.73 -13.98
CA ILE A 40 6.71 -7.04 -14.61
C ILE A 40 5.25 -7.46 -14.44
N GLU A 41 4.62 -7.83 -15.54
CA GLU A 41 3.26 -8.33 -15.56
C GLU A 41 3.20 -9.84 -15.32
N ILE A 42 2.24 -10.25 -14.49
CA ILE A 42 1.85 -11.65 -14.33
C ILE A 42 0.35 -11.69 -14.55
N GLU A 43 -0.11 -12.51 -15.50
CA GLU A 43 -1.52 -12.57 -15.91
C GLU A 43 -2.09 -11.19 -16.33
N GLY A 44 -1.26 -10.35 -16.96
CA GLY A 44 -1.66 -9.01 -17.43
C GLY A 44 -1.74 -7.93 -16.33
N GLU A 45 -1.36 -8.25 -15.09
CA GLU A 45 -1.31 -7.28 -13.98
C GLU A 45 0.15 -7.04 -13.56
N PRO A 46 0.66 -5.78 -13.58
CA PRO A 46 1.94 -5.43 -13.00
C PRO A 46 2.02 -5.84 -11.53
N LEU A 47 3.15 -6.42 -11.12
CA LEU A 47 3.37 -6.87 -9.73
C LEU A 47 3.12 -5.78 -8.69
N LEU A 48 3.44 -4.52 -9.00
CA LEU A 48 3.17 -3.38 -8.11
C LEU A 48 1.67 -3.17 -7.92
N LEU A 49 0.90 -3.13 -9.01
CA LEU A 49 -0.54 -2.91 -8.97
C LEU A 49 -1.25 -4.03 -8.23
N ARG A 50 -0.81 -5.28 -8.43
CA ARG A 50 -1.32 -6.43 -7.68
C ARG A 50 -1.11 -6.28 -6.17
N GLY A 51 0.07 -5.83 -5.75
CA GLY A 51 0.38 -5.59 -4.35
C GLY A 51 -0.50 -4.48 -3.74
N LEU A 52 -0.67 -3.37 -4.47
CA LEU A 52 -1.52 -2.25 -4.05
C LEU A 52 -3.00 -2.65 -3.97
N ARG A 53 -3.51 -3.41 -4.95
CA ARG A 53 -4.87 -3.94 -4.91
C ARG A 53 -5.11 -4.83 -3.70
N ILE A 54 -4.19 -5.76 -3.41
CA ILE A 54 -4.31 -6.63 -2.22
C ILE A 54 -4.32 -5.80 -0.93
N LEU A 55 -3.47 -4.77 -0.83
CA LEU A 55 -3.44 -3.89 0.35
C LEU A 55 -4.77 -3.14 0.53
N SER A 56 -5.36 -2.64 -0.55
CA SER A 56 -6.70 -2.02 -0.53
C SER A 56 -7.78 -3.03 -0.11
N GLU A 57 -7.77 -4.25 -0.68
CA GLU A 57 -8.74 -5.31 -0.37
C GLU A 57 -8.69 -5.78 1.09
N VAL A 58 -7.54 -5.70 1.77
CA VAL A 58 -7.41 -6.06 3.20
C VAL A 58 -7.69 -4.90 4.16
N GLY A 59 -8.09 -3.73 3.64
CA GLY A 59 -8.49 -2.57 4.44
C GLY A 59 -7.33 -1.74 5.00
N VAL A 60 -6.20 -1.69 4.27
CA VAL A 60 -5.11 -0.73 4.58
C VAL A 60 -5.56 0.67 4.16
N ASP A 61 -5.40 1.62 5.07
CA ASP A 61 -5.85 3.00 4.91
C ASP A 61 -4.86 3.87 4.16
N GLU A 62 -3.58 3.62 4.40
CA GLU A 62 -2.51 4.45 3.86
C GLU A 62 -1.38 3.55 3.37
N VAL A 63 -0.90 3.82 2.15
CA VAL A 63 0.21 3.07 1.56
C VAL A 63 1.30 4.03 1.12
N VAL A 64 2.52 3.76 1.57
CA VAL A 64 3.73 4.42 1.09
C VAL A 64 4.47 3.46 0.16
N VAL A 65 4.66 3.86 -1.10
CA VAL A 65 5.49 3.12 -2.07
C VAL A 65 6.89 3.72 -2.10
N VAL A 66 7.89 2.93 -1.70
CA VAL A 66 9.29 3.34 -1.76
C VAL A 66 9.86 2.99 -3.13
N THR A 67 10.22 4.01 -3.90
CA THR A 67 10.82 3.87 -5.23
C THR A 67 12.33 4.11 -5.20
N GLY A 68 13.03 3.72 -6.26
CA GLY A 68 14.50 3.75 -6.32
C GLY A 68 15.00 3.68 -7.76
N HIS A 69 15.87 2.71 -8.06
CA HIS A 69 16.58 2.61 -9.34
C HIS A 69 15.69 2.76 -10.60
N TYR A 70 14.46 2.25 -10.56
CA TYR A 70 13.48 2.33 -11.65
C TYR A 70 12.28 3.25 -11.34
N GLN A 71 12.52 4.37 -10.67
CA GLN A 71 11.44 5.29 -10.27
C GLN A 71 10.61 5.78 -11.47
N SER A 72 11.23 6.05 -12.62
CA SER A 72 10.52 6.51 -13.83
C SER A 72 9.56 5.47 -14.40
N ASP A 73 9.89 4.18 -14.30
CA ASP A 73 9.02 3.08 -14.74
C ASP A 73 7.91 2.79 -13.74
N VAL A 74 8.19 2.98 -12.44
CA VAL A 74 7.28 2.65 -11.34
C VAL A 74 6.28 3.77 -11.05
N ALA A 75 6.67 5.05 -11.19
CA ALA A 75 5.84 6.19 -10.84
C ALA A 75 4.48 6.22 -11.58
N PRO A 76 4.38 5.93 -12.90
CA PRO A 76 3.08 5.90 -13.58
C PRO A 76 2.14 4.83 -13.01
N LEU A 77 2.68 3.69 -12.58
CA LEU A 77 1.90 2.62 -11.96
C LEU A 77 1.40 3.02 -10.57
N VAL A 78 2.21 3.76 -9.80
CA VAL A 78 1.76 4.34 -8.53
C VAL A 78 0.64 5.35 -8.78
N THR A 79 0.82 6.26 -9.75
CA THR A 79 -0.21 7.24 -10.15
C THR A 79 -1.55 6.57 -10.49
N GLN A 80 -1.51 5.46 -11.23
CA GLN A 80 -2.71 4.69 -11.60
C GLN A 80 -3.46 4.13 -10.38
N ALA A 81 -2.75 3.81 -9.29
CA ALA A 81 -3.31 3.14 -8.13
C ALA A 81 -3.80 4.09 -7.02
N HIS A 82 -3.64 5.41 -7.15
CA HIS A 82 -4.06 6.37 -6.11
C HIS A 82 -5.54 6.21 -5.72
N SER A 83 -6.42 5.99 -6.70
CA SER A 83 -7.85 5.84 -6.44
C SER A 83 -8.24 4.61 -5.61
N LEU A 84 -7.31 3.68 -5.36
CA LEU A 84 -7.53 2.52 -4.48
C LEU A 84 -7.44 2.89 -2.98
N PHE A 85 -6.87 4.05 -2.68
CA PHE A 85 -6.63 4.54 -1.32
C PHE A 85 -7.16 5.97 -1.11
N ASP A 86 -7.84 6.55 -2.11
CA ASP A 86 -8.61 7.79 -1.96
C ASP A 86 -9.92 7.51 -1.18
N ASP A 87 -9.78 7.00 0.05
CA ASP A 87 -10.88 6.88 1.00
C ASP A 87 -10.78 7.99 2.04
N ASP A 88 -11.14 9.19 1.59
CA ASP A 88 -11.62 10.27 2.47
C ASP A 88 -13.11 10.09 2.82
N CYS A 89 -13.59 8.84 2.93
CA CYS A 89 -14.97 8.54 3.29
C CYS A 89 -15.06 7.56 4.46
N LEU A 90 -14.90 8.15 5.66
CA LEU A 90 -15.72 7.98 6.86
C LEU A 90 -16.47 6.63 7.00
N VAL A 91 -16.08 5.88 8.03
CA VAL A 91 -16.95 4.98 8.83
C VAL A 91 -18.01 4.25 8.00
N ARG A 92 -17.65 3.13 7.37
CA ARG A 92 -18.62 2.09 7.01
C ARG A 92 -18.68 1.03 8.09
#